data_AF-A0A5J4QDS9-F1
#
_entry.id   AF-A0A5J4QDS9-F1
#
_cell.length_a   1.000
_cell.length_b   1.000
_cell.length_c   1.000
_cell.angle_alpha   90.00
_cell.angle_beta   90.00
_cell.angle_gamma   90.00
#
_symmetry.space_group_name_H-M   'P 1'
#
loop_
_entity.id
_entity.type
_entity.pdbx_description
1 polymer ?
#
loop_
_entity_poly.entity_id
_entity_poly.type
_entity_poly.pdbx_seq_one_letter_code
_entity_poly.pdbx_strand_id
1 'polypeptide(L)'
;VTNNLELRPEEFKTLYKRRWSVEEYHKSLKQNASLAKSPTRTVLTQSNHLFASLVAYIKLESLKFSQGLNHFALKAKIYLAANKAAWRELDNMKNYKTA
;
A
#
# COMPACT_ATOMS: atom_id res chain seq x y z
N VAL A 1 23.96 -4.56 18.98
CA VAL A 1 24.62 -3.53 19.81
C VAL A 1 23.58 -2.45 20.10
N THR A 2 23.49 -2.01 21.36
CA THR A 2 22.59 -0.95 21.83
C THR A 2 23.42 0.02 22.67
N ASN A 3 23.07 1.31 22.67
CA ASN A 3 23.64 2.31 23.58
C ASN A 3 22.92 2.36 24.94
N ASN A 4 21.82 1.63 25.09
CA ASN A 4 21.11 1.50 26.36
C ASN A 4 21.71 0.35 27.20
N LEU A 5 22.45 0.72 28.25
CA LEU A 5 23.15 -0.19 29.16
C LEU A 5 22.22 -0.91 30.15
N GLU A 6 21.02 -0.39 30.36
CA GLU A 6 20.01 -0.95 31.29
C GLU A 6 19.07 -1.94 30.60
N LEU A 7 19.19 -2.07 29.27
CA LEU A 7 18.26 -2.86 28.46
C LEU A 7 18.44 -4.36 28.72
N ARG A 8 17.39 -5.02 29.20
CA ARG A 8 17.44 -6.46 29.44
C ARG A 8 17.52 -7.22 28.11
N PRO A 9 18.16 -8.40 28.09
CA PRO A 9 18.30 -9.19 26.86
C PRO A 9 16.96 -9.49 26.14
N GLU A 10 15.89 -9.77 26.88
CA GLU A 10 14.57 -10.05 26.30
C GLU A 10 13.89 -8.82 25.70
N GLU A 11 14.11 -7.65 26.29
CA GLU A 11 13.64 -6.36 25.75
C GLU A 11 14.40 -6.01 24.48
N PHE A 12 15.71 -6.25 24.45
CA PHE A 12 16.52 -6.07 23.25
C PHE A 12 16.02 -6.96 22.10
N LYS A 13 15.76 -8.26 22.36
CA LYS A 13 15.20 -9.17 21.35
C LYS A 13 13.84 -8.67 20.83
N THR A 14 12.98 -8.22 21.73
CA THR A 14 11.64 -7.71 21.38
C THR A 14 11.73 -6.44 20.54
N LEU A 15 12.59 -5.48 20.92
CA LEU A 15 12.83 -4.27 20.15
C LEU A 15 13.42 -4.59 18.77
N TYR A 16 14.37 -5.51 18.71
CA TYR A 16 15.01 -5.91 17.46
C TYR A 16 14.01 -6.57 16.49
N LYS A 17 13.05 -7.36 16.99
CA LYS A 17 11.95 -7.91 16.18
C LYS A 17 11.11 -6.82 15.50
N ARG A 18 10.93 -5.65 16.14
CA ARG A 18 10.18 -4.52 15.54
C ARG A 18 10.84 -3.98 14.28
N ARG A 19 12.14 -4.23 14.07
CA ARG A 19 12.86 -3.77 12.88
C ARG A 19 12.30 -4.37 11.57
N TRP A 20 11.68 -5.56 11.65
CA TRP A 20 11.04 -6.19 10.49
C TRP A 20 9.88 -5.35 9.91
N SER A 21 9.25 -4.50 10.73
CA SER A 21 8.16 -3.62 10.27
C SER A 21 8.60 -2.65 9.15
N VAL A 22 9.90 -2.32 9.08
CA VAL A 22 10.46 -1.52 7.98
C VAL A 22 10.40 -2.27 6.64
N GLU A 23 10.63 -3.59 6.65
CA GLU A 23 10.51 -4.42 5.45
C GLU A 23 9.05 -4.57 5.01
N GLU A 24 8.13 -4.66 5.96
CA GLU A 24 6.68 -4.66 5.68
C GLU A 24 6.22 -3.33 5.07
N TYR A 25 6.73 -2.21 5.61
CA TYR A 25 6.53 -0.86 5.05
C TYR A 25 7.03 -0.77 3.60
N HIS A 26 8.29 -1.15 3.34
CA HIS A 26 8.86 -1.13 1.99
C HIS A 26 8.11 -2.05 1.02
N LYS A 27 7.75 -3.27 1.47
CA LYS A 27 6.96 -4.22 0.69
C LYS A 27 5.63 -3.59 0.28
N SER A 28 4.93 -2.96 1.22
CA SER A 28 3.64 -2.35 0.93
C SER A 28 3.76 -1.14 0.01
N LEU A 29 4.75 -0.27 0.21
CA LEU A 29 4.96 0.87 -0.70
C LEU A 29 5.17 0.42 -2.15
N LYS A 30 6.02 -0.60 -2.35
CA LYS A 30 6.32 -1.13 -3.69
C LYS A 30 5.12 -1.85 -4.30
N GLN A 31 4.45 -2.72 -3.54
CA GLN A 31 3.41 -3.61 -4.07
C GLN A 31 2.00 -3.00 -4.08
N ASN A 32 1.68 -2.18 -3.07
CA ASN A 32 0.32 -1.64 -2.86
C ASN A 32 0.20 -0.15 -3.18
N ALA A 33 1.29 0.62 -3.10
CA ALA A 33 1.29 2.05 -3.43
C ALA A 33 2.06 2.40 -4.72
N SER A 34 2.50 1.40 -5.50
CA SER A 34 3.14 1.60 -6.81
C SER A 34 4.40 2.47 -6.80
N LEU A 35 5.12 2.55 -5.67
CA LEU A 35 6.30 3.41 -5.52
C LEU A 35 7.34 3.20 -6.65
N ALA A 36 7.59 1.95 -7.03
CA ALA A 36 8.59 1.58 -8.03
C ALA A 36 8.05 1.54 -9.49
N LYS A 37 6.82 2.01 -9.73
CA LYS A 37 6.15 1.93 -11.05
C LYS A 37 6.01 3.29 -11.74
N SER A 38 6.74 4.31 -11.30
CA SER A 38 6.69 5.62 -11.94
C SER A 38 7.44 5.63 -13.28
N PRO A 39 6.84 6.10 -14.38
CA PRO A 39 7.55 6.34 -15.63
C PRO A 39 8.24 7.73 -15.68
N THR A 40 8.24 8.49 -14.59
CA THR A 40 8.70 9.89 -14.56
C THR A 40 10.22 10.05 -14.71
N ARG A 41 10.65 11.11 -15.41
CA ARG A 41 12.06 11.31 -15.81
C ARG A 41 12.76 12.52 -15.17
N THR A 42 12.03 13.38 -14.46
CA THR A 42 12.61 14.57 -13.80
C THR A 42 12.56 14.41 -12.29
N VAL A 43 13.52 15.03 -11.59
CA VAL A 43 13.58 14.97 -10.12
C VAL A 43 12.26 15.43 -9.48
N LEU A 44 11.67 16.53 -9.98
CA LEU A 44 10.39 17.03 -9.48
C LEU A 44 9.27 16.00 -9.61
N THR A 45 9.13 15.39 -10.79
CA THR A 45 8.06 14.43 -11.04
C THR A 45 8.28 13.09 -10.33
N GLN A 46 9.53 12.69 -10.11
CA GLN A 46 9.89 11.53 -9.28
C GLN A 46 9.58 11.78 -7.79
N SER A 47 9.95 12.95 -7.27
CA SER A 47 9.64 13.35 -5.88
C SER A 47 8.14 13.42 -5.62
N ASN A 48 7.36 13.96 -6.57
CA ASN A 48 5.90 14.00 -6.45
C ASN A 48 5.28 12.59 -6.42
N HIS A 49 5.76 11.66 -7.25
CA HIS A 49 5.31 10.26 -7.22
C HIS A 49 5.65 9.58 -5.90
N LEU A 50 6.86 9.81 -5.38
CA LEU A 50 7.29 9.30 -4.08
C LEU A 50 6.37 9.82 -2.97
N PHE A 51 6.11 11.12 -2.94
CA PHE A 51 5.20 11.74 -1.99
C PHE A 51 3.79 11.16 -2.07
N ALA A 52 3.21 11.06 -3.27
CA ALA A 52 1.89 10.48 -3.46
C ALA A 52 1.82 9.02 -3.00
N SER A 53 2.87 8.23 -3.27
CA SER A 53 2.97 6.84 -2.82
C SER A 53 3.00 6.72 -1.29
N LEU A 54 3.69 7.65 -0.62
CA LEU A 54 3.71 7.73 0.86
C LEU A 54 2.32 8.09 1.42
N VAL A 55 1.65 9.08 0.83
CA VAL A 55 0.28 9.45 1.22
C VAL A 55 -0.68 8.27 1.03
N ALA A 56 -0.57 7.54 -0.08
CA ALA A 56 -1.37 6.34 -0.33
C ALA A 56 -1.10 5.24 0.72
N TYR A 57 0.16 5.03 1.12
CA TYR A 57 0.50 4.10 2.20
C TYR A 57 -0.14 4.48 3.53
N ILE A 58 -0.09 5.77 3.92
CA ILE A 58 -0.71 6.25 5.17
C ILE A 58 -2.21 5.97 5.18
N LYS A 59 -2.89 6.22 4.05
CA LYS A 59 -4.31 5.91 3.89
C LYS A 59 -4.60 4.41 3.99
N LEU A 60 -3.74 3.56 3.41
CA LEU A 60 -3.86 2.10 3.54
C LEU A 60 -3.70 1.63 4.97
N GLU A 61 -2.74 2.17 5.75
CA GLU A 61 -2.59 1.81 7.17
C GLU A 61 -3.80 2.24 8.00
N SER A 62 -4.36 3.44 7.75
CA SER A 62 -5.60 3.88 8.40
C SER A 62 -6.79 2.94 8.08
N LEU A 63 -6.92 2.52 6.82
CA LEU A 63 -7.94 1.56 6.41
C LEU A 63 -7.72 0.17 7.01
N LYS A 64 -6.47 -0.27 7.17
CA LYS A 64 -6.12 -1.55 7.79
C LYS A 64 -6.61 -1.62 9.23
N PHE A 65 -6.43 -0.56 10.02
CA PHE A 65 -6.93 -0.50 11.39
C PHE A 65 -8.46 -0.50 11.45
N SER A 66 -9.12 0.29 10.60
CA SER A 66 -10.60 0.38 10.60
C SER A 66 -11.30 -0.87 10.05
N GLN A 67 -10.68 -1.61 9.13
CA GLN A 67 -11.29 -2.77 8.48
C GLN A 67 -10.80 -4.12 9.01
N GLY A 68 -9.72 -4.14 9.81
CA GLY A 68 -9.07 -5.38 10.23
C GLY A 68 -8.46 -6.18 9.08
N LEU A 69 -8.16 -5.54 7.95
CA LEU A 69 -7.64 -6.17 6.73
C LEU A 69 -6.21 -5.70 6.43
N ASN A 70 -5.35 -6.59 5.94
CA ASN A 70 -4.04 -6.18 5.44
C ASN A 70 -4.15 -5.43 4.10
N HIS A 71 -3.07 -4.74 3.71
CA HIS A 71 -3.05 -3.91 2.51
C HIS A 71 -3.34 -4.65 1.21
N PHE A 72 -2.94 -5.91 1.09
CA PHE A 72 -3.22 -6.72 -0.10
C PHE A 72 -4.71 -7.02 -0.21
N ALA A 73 -5.36 -7.38 0.90
CA ALA A 73 -6.79 -7.63 0.95
C ALA A 73 -7.60 -6.35 0.65
N LEU A 74 -7.17 -5.20 1.20
CA LEU A 74 -7.77 -3.90 0.89
C LEU A 74 -7.68 -3.58 -0.61
N LYS A 75 -6.49 -3.72 -1.19
CA LYS A 75 -6.26 -3.50 -2.63
C LYS A 75 -7.12 -4.42 -3.50
N ALA A 76 -7.18 -5.71 -3.16
CA ALA A 76 -8.02 -6.68 -3.88
C ALA A 76 -9.51 -6.33 -3.80
N LYS A 77 -10.00 -5.89 -2.64
CA LYS A 77 -11.40 -5.46 -2.45
C LYS A 77 -11.74 -4.25 -3.31
N ILE A 78 -10.85 -3.25 -3.35
CA ILE A 78 -11.00 -2.05 -4.21
C ILE A 78 -11.03 -2.45 -5.69
N TYR A 79 -10.09 -3.30 -6.13
CA TYR A 79 -10.05 -3.76 -7.53
C TYR A 79 -11.25 -4.60 -7.93
N LEU A 80 -11.74 -5.47 -7.05
CA LEU A 80 -12.95 -6.24 -7.33
C LEU A 80 -14.17 -5.30 -7.52
N ALA A 81 -14.29 -4.28 -6.68
CA ALA A 81 -15.35 -3.28 -6.82
C ALA A 81 -15.23 -2.50 -8.14
N ALA A 82 -14.02 -2.05 -8.47
CA ALA A 82 -13.73 -1.34 -9.73
C ALA A 82 -14.04 -2.21 -10.97
N ASN A 83 -13.62 -3.48 -10.97
CA ASN A 83 -13.88 -4.41 -12.07
C ASN A 83 -15.38 -4.68 -12.24
N LYS A 84 -16.13 -4.85 -11.14
CA LYS A 84 -17.59 -4.99 -11.20
C LYS A 84 -18.27 -3.75 -11.81
N ALA A 85 -17.81 -2.56 -11.44
CA ALA A 85 -18.32 -1.32 -12.01
C ALA A 85 -17.98 -1.21 -13.51
N ALA A 86 -16.73 -1.45 -13.89
CA ALA A 86 -16.30 -1.43 -15.29
C ALA A 86 -17.06 -2.45 -16.15
N TRP A 87 -17.35 -3.63 -15.61
CA TRP A 87 -18.14 -4.65 -16.31
C TRP A 87 -19.56 -4.19 -16.61
N ARG A 88 -20.23 -3.51 -15.67
CA ARG A 88 -21.57 -2.96 -15.89
C ARG A 88 -21.58 -1.94 -17.03
N GLU A 89 -20.58 -1.05 -17.05
CA GLU A 89 -20.44 -0.09 -18.15
C GLU A 89 -20.24 -0.79 -19.50
N LEU A 90 -19.40 -1.83 -19.53
CA LEU A 90 -19.21 -2.62 -20.74
C LEU A 90 -20.50 -3.30 -21.22
N ASP A 91 -21.29 -3.83 -20.31
CA ASP A 91 -22.57 -4.47 -20.63
C ASP A 91 -23.57 -3.45 -21.23
N ASN A 92 -23.67 -2.27 -20.61
CA ASN A 92 -24.47 -1.16 -21.14
C ASN A 92 -24.06 -0.79 -22.58
N MET A 93 -22.76 -0.71 -22.85
CA MET A 93 -22.25 -0.40 -24.20
C MET A 93 -22.55 -1.50 -25.23
N LYS A 94 -22.56 -2.77 -24.81
CA LYS A 94 -22.93 -3.90 -25.70
C LYS A 94 -24.42 -3.87 -26.01
N ASN A 95 -25.24 -3.67 -24.97
CA ASN A 95 -26.69 -3.66 -25.12
C ASN A 95 -27.18 -2.47 -25.96
N TYR A 96 -26.47 -1.32 -25.94
CA TYR A 96 -26.76 -0.17 -26.79
C TYR A 96 -26.71 -0.46 -28.30
N LYS A 97 -25.90 -1.43 -28.76
CA LYS A 97 -25.84 -1.79 -30.19
C LYS A 97 -26.96 -2.75 -30.64
N THR A 98 -27.76 -3.25 -29.71
CA THR A 98 -28.75 -4.31 -29.94
C THR A 98 -30.19 -3.82 -29.76
N ALA A 99 -30.38 -2.54 -29.41
CA ALA A 99 -31.66 -1.86 -29.28
C ALA A 99 -31.83 -0.84 -30.43
#